data_AF-A0A3D1K8P8-F1
#
_entry.id   AF-A0A3D1K8P8-F1
#
_cell.length_a   1.000
_cell.length_b   1.000
_cell.length_c   1.000
_cell.angle_alpha   90.00
_cell.angle_beta   90.00
_cell.angle_gamma   90.00
#
_symmetry.space_group_name_H-M   'P 1'
#
loop_
_entity.id
_entity.type
_entity.pdbx_description
1 polymer ?
#
loop_
_entity_poly.entity_id
_entity_poly.type
_entity_poly.pdbx_seq_one_letter_code
_entity_poly.pdbx_strand_id
1 'polypeptide(L)'
;MKNFKDSIGFHLTVIIVFSVCIRLLAGYADGWNFDQRNLEYHIIAKNMVEKGEYAMDFREYGEYKAVIAPGYTLVIYSAYKTFGIHPWIMIPFQIISMTAFSIIIYMIARLLFGCNMIAFIAGVLATLHPGILYYSVGYIHEFDLYLPLFYACVLLFCLILKNSCWKYFILLGLTGGVGVLTRGTLLPFLVLGLLFCLIYPFPSKNDFAGRLLKVATALAIAVIINIPWTVRNYMVFGKVIYSQTSKWEQFWVGNNPEATGSHFRTDGTTVLSHKPSEMQEEINASDSEIKDDQIFRKYSLKYVSGHPADFIKGIFRKGIYFWWFNPQTGLFYPKSYLVAYKIMYIGILGFSFAGLWICWRRKLFCMEMVFPFLLMFGIWGVHTLNFSEMRHRWTVEPVLLIFASVAIFFLADKFLSRKEIYK
;
A
#
# COMPACT_ATOMS: atom_id res chain seq x y z
N MET A 1 -1.16 -23.84 -31.86
CA MET A 1 -0.21 -23.13 -30.97
C MET A 1 -0.65 -21.72 -30.56
N LYS A 2 -1.25 -20.88 -31.43
CA LYS A 2 -1.77 -19.52 -31.07
C LYS A 2 -2.76 -19.55 -29.87
N ASN A 3 -3.72 -20.49 -29.86
CA ASN A 3 -4.73 -20.60 -28.77
C ASN A 3 -4.21 -21.07 -27.40
N PHE A 4 -3.07 -21.78 -27.33
CA PHE A 4 -2.56 -22.29 -26.05
C PHE A 4 -1.85 -21.19 -25.25
N LYS A 5 -1.10 -20.33 -25.95
CA LYS A 5 -0.33 -19.22 -25.36
C LYS A 5 -1.25 -18.11 -24.82
N ASP A 6 -2.45 -17.94 -25.37
CA ASP A 6 -3.44 -16.95 -24.89
C ASP A 6 -4.38 -17.50 -23.79
N SER A 7 -4.14 -18.73 -23.32
CA SER A 7 -4.96 -19.32 -22.27
C SER A 7 -4.65 -18.70 -20.90
N ILE A 8 -5.69 -18.53 -20.09
CA ILE A 8 -5.60 -17.98 -18.73
C ILE A 8 -4.66 -18.83 -17.87
N GLY A 9 -4.78 -20.16 -17.99
CA GLY A 9 -3.93 -21.11 -17.27
C GLY A 9 -2.45 -20.90 -17.59
N PHE A 10 -2.10 -20.74 -18.87
CA PHE A 10 -0.72 -20.46 -19.27
C PHE A 10 -0.22 -19.12 -18.71
N HIS A 11 -0.99 -18.03 -18.85
CA HIS A 11 -0.62 -16.72 -18.32
C HIS A 11 -0.36 -16.75 -16.81
N LEU A 12 -1.26 -17.40 -16.04
CA LEU A 12 -1.11 -17.51 -14.59
C LEU A 12 0.12 -18.34 -14.21
N THR A 13 0.35 -19.47 -14.86
CA THR A 13 1.56 -20.29 -14.61
C THR A 13 2.83 -19.50 -14.89
N VAL A 14 2.89 -18.76 -16.00
CA VAL A 14 4.05 -17.92 -16.33
C VAL A 14 4.24 -16.83 -15.28
N ILE A 15 3.19 -16.11 -14.89
CA ILE A 15 3.28 -15.07 -13.85
C ILE A 15 3.77 -15.67 -12.52
N ILE A 16 3.25 -16.82 -12.11
CA ILE A 16 3.65 -17.50 -10.86
C ILE A 16 5.13 -17.87 -10.90
N VAL A 17 5.54 -18.65 -11.91
CA VAL A 17 6.92 -19.13 -12.03
C VAL A 17 7.87 -17.95 -12.13
N PHE A 18 7.56 -16.98 -12.99
CA PHE A 18 8.39 -15.80 -13.19
C PHE A 18 8.49 -14.93 -11.92
N SER A 19 7.37 -14.72 -11.22
CA SER A 19 7.31 -13.94 -9.98
C SER A 19 8.14 -14.55 -8.86
N VAL A 20 8.11 -15.87 -8.71
CA VAL A 20 8.92 -16.61 -7.75
C VAL A 20 10.39 -16.55 -8.14
N CYS A 21 10.73 -16.90 -9.38
CA CYS A 21 12.11 -16.92 -9.86
C CYS A 21 12.78 -15.55 -9.74
N ILE A 22 12.12 -14.46 -10.17
CA ILE A 22 12.74 -13.13 -10.13
C ILE A 22 12.95 -12.63 -8.70
N ARG A 23 12.09 -13.01 -7.74
CA ARG A 23 12.25 -12.65 -6.32
C ARG A 23 13.37 -13.44 -5.67
N LEU A 24 13.49 -14.73 -5.96
CA LEU A 24 14.62 -15.55 -5.50
C LEU A 24 15.94 -15.01 -6.06
N LEU A 25 15.98 -14.67 -7.35
CA LEU A 25 17.14 -14.06 -7.99
C LEU A 25 17.47 -12.70 -7.37
N ALA A 26 16.47 -11.85 -7.13
CA ALA A 26 16.67 -10.54 -6.51
C ALA A 26 17.21 -10.67 -5.07
N GLY A 27 16.66 -11.61 -4.28
CA GLY A 27 17.15 -11.88 -2.92
C GLY A 27 18.59 -12.40 -2.89
N TYR A 28 19.01 -13.15 -3.91
CA TYR A 28 20.39 -13.63 -4.06
C TYR A 28 21.35 -12.55 -4.59
N ALA A 29 20.96 -11.84 -5.65
CA ALA A 29 21.83 -10.93 -6.41
C ALA A 29 22.20 -9.66 -5.64
N ASP A 30 21.35 -9.20 -4.72
CA ASP A 30 21.58 -7.93 -4.03
C ASP A 30 22.58 -8.06 -2.86
N GLY A 31 23.12 -9.26 -2.60
CA GLY A 31 24.15 -9.50 -1.57
C GLY A 31 23.60 -9.67 -0.15
N TRP A 32 22.29 -9.83 -0.02
CA TRP A 32 21.64 -9.92 1.29
C TRP A 32 21.81 -11.31 1.88
N ASN A 33 22.06 -12.35 1.07
CA ASN A 33 22.06 -13.75 1.53
C ASN A 33 20.80 -14.07 2.37
N PHE A 34 19.66 -13.45 2.03
CA PHE A 34 18.41 -13.53 2.78
C PHE A 34 18.43 -12.88 4.20
N ASP A 35 19.42 -12.02 4.48
CA ASP A 35 19.50 -11.16 5.67
C ASP A 35 18.68 -9.88 5.47
N GLN A 36 17.38 -9.99 5.70
CA GLN A 36 16.43 -8.90 5.52
C GLN A 36 16.63 -7.81 6.57
N ARG A 37 16.36 -6.55 6.20
CA ARG A 37 16.46 -5.44 7.14
C ARG A 37 15.34 -5.59 8.15
N ASN A 38 15.75 -5.89 9.37
CA ASN A 38 14.86 -6.01 10.52
C ASN A 38 14.40 -4.61 10.91
N LEU A 39 13.11 -4.37 10.72
CA LEU A 39 12.42 -3.16 11.12
C LEU A 39 11.64 -3.40 12.41
N GLU A 40 10.85 -2.40 12.81
CA GLU A 40 10.09 -2.39 14.05
C GLU A 40 9.17 -3.62 14.18
N TYR A 41 8.58 -4.10 13.08
CA TYR A 41 7.73 -5.32 13.05
C TYR A 41 8.47 -6.57 13.54
N HIS A 42 9.73 -6.75 13.13
CA HIS A 42 10.57 -7.87 13.56
C HIS A 42 10.84 -7.78 15.06
N ILE A 43 11.20 -6.59 15.55
CA ILE A 43 11.54 -6.35 16.96
C ILE A 43 10.34 -6.65 17.85
N ILE A 44 9.14 -6.15 17.49
CA ILE A 44 7.92 -6.41 18.25
C ILE A 44 7.59 -7.91 18.23
N ALA A 45 7.65 -8.57 17.07
CA ALA A 45 7.36 -9.99 16.97
C ALA A 45 8.33 -10.85 17.80
N LYS A 46 9.61 -10.47 17.83
CA LYS A 46 10.63 -11.10 18.69
C LYS A 46 10.29 -10.93 20.17
N ASN A 47 9.99 -9.70 20.61
CA ASN A 47 9.56 -9.42 21.98
C ASN A 47 8.29 -10.20 22.37
N MET A 48 7.35 -10.39 21.45
CA MET A 48 6.16 -11.21 21.72
C MET A 48 6.51 -12.69 21.94
N VAL A 49 7.51 -13.25 21.24
CA VAL A 49 7.94 -14.64 21.45
C VAL A 49 8.73 -14.78 22.75
N GLU A 50 9.66 -13.87 23.02
CA GLU A 50 10.59 -13.97 24.15
C GLU A 50 9.98 -13.49 25.48
N LYS A 51 9.16 -12.44 25.44
CA LYS A 51 8.62 -11.75 26.63
C LYS A 51 7.11 -11.86 26.76
N GLY A 52 6.39 -12.30 25.72
CA GLY A 52 4.93 -12.36 25.72
C GLY A 52 4.24 -11.01 25.53
N GLU A 53 4.99 -9.96 25.14
CA GLU A 53 4.48 -8.58 25.09
C GLU A 53 4.58 -7.98 23.68
N TYR A 54 3.49 -7.35 23.23
CA TYR A 54 3.51 -6.49 22.05
C TYR A 54 4.05 -5.11 22.48
N ALA A 55 5.38 -4.98 22.43
CA ALA A 55 6.09 -3.78 22.82
C ALA A 55 7.41 -3.62 22.06
N MET A 56 7.88 -2.39 21.94
CA MET A 56 9.21 -2.06 21.42
C MET A 56 9.72 -0.78 22.09
N ASP A 57 11.00 -0.77 22.44
CA ASP A 57 11.70 0.46 22.82
C ASP A 57 11.86 1.35 21.59
N PHE A 58 11.11 2.44 21.55
CA PHE A 58 11.09 3.36 20.43
C PHE A 58 12.10 4.47 20.69
N ARG A 59 13.37 4.20 20.32
CA ARG A 59 14.58 5.08 20.26
C ARG A 59 14.73 6.22 21.29
N GLU A 60 13.81 7.18 21.35
CA GLU A 60 13.86 8.39 22.20
C GLU A 60 12.74 8.45 23.25
N TYR A 61 11.76 7.56 23.20
CA TYR A 61 10.47 7.71 23.88
C TYR A 61 10.15 6.58 24.87
N GLY A 62 11.09 5.66 25.08
CA GLY A 62 10.89 4.48 25.92
C GLY A 62 10.03 3.41 25.24
N GLU A 63 9.37 2.60 26.05
CA GLU A 63 8.61 1.43 25.58
C GLU A 63 7.24 1.84 25.01
N TYR A 64 7.03 1.57 23.73
CA TYR A 64 5.75 1.79 23.05
C TYR A 64 5.01 0.47 22.83
N LYS A 65 3.69 0.51 22.98
CA LYS A 65 2.83 -0.69 22.96
C LYS A 65 1.85 -0.71 21.79
N ALA A 66 1.68 0.38 21.05
CA ALA A 66 0.78 0.42 19.90
C ALA A 66 1.24 1.36 18.76
N VAL A 67 2.56 1.62 18.64
CA VAL A 67 3.14 2.51 17.62
C VAL A 67 2.84 2.05 16.18
N ILE A 68 2.71 0.74 16.00
CA ILE A 68 2.51 0.06 14.72
C ILE A 68 1.28 -0.85 14.80
N ALA A 69 0.53 -0.89 13.70
CA ALA A 69 -0.62 -1.76 13.54
C ALA A 69 -0.22 -3.25 13.57
N PRO A 70 -1.02 -4.13 14.20
CA PRO A 70 -0.57 -5.47 14.58
C PRO A 70 -0.59 -6.47 13.43
N GLY A 71 -1.29 -6.20 12.32
CA GLY A 71 -1.64 -7.21 11.32
C GLY A 71 -0.43 -7.97 10.78
N TYR A 72 0.60 -7.27 10.33
CA TYR A 72 1.82 -7.91 9.83
C TYR A 72 2.70 -8.49 10.94
N THR A 73 2.82 -7.77 12.07
CA THR A 73 3.56 -8.24 13.25
C THR A 73 3.04 -9.59 13.77
N LEU A 74 1.71 -9.79 13.75
CA LEU A 74 1.09 -11.06 14.15
C LEU A 74 1.42 -12.21 13.20
N VAL A 75 1.61 -11.94 11.91
CA VAL A 75 2.08 -12.95 10.94
C VAL A 75 3.51 -13.36 11.26
N ILE A 76 4.41 -12.38 11.48
CA ILE A 76 5.80 -12.65 11.86
C ILE A 76 5.84 -13.43 13.18
N TYR A 77 5.10 -12.98 14.19
CA TYR A 77 5.01 -13.65 15.49
C TYR A 77 4.57 -15.11 15.34
N SER A 78 3.55 -15.37 14.52
CA SER A 78 3.05 -16.74 14.28
C SER A 78 4.12 -17.62 13.62
N ALA A 79 4.89 -17.07 12.67
CA ALA A 79 6.00 -17.76 12.03
C ALA A 79 7.13 -18.05 13.04
N TYR A 80 7.54 -17.06 13.83
CA TYR A 80 8.62 -17.20 14.81
C TYR A 80 8.27 -18.15 15.95
N LYS A 81 7.01 -18.13 16.40
CA LYS A 81 6.52 -19.07 17.40
C LYS A 81 6.57 -20.52 16.92
N THR A 82 6.39 -20.75 15.63
CA THR A 82 6.30 -22.11 15.05
C THR A 82 7.67 -22.63 14.61
N PHE A 83 8.51 -21.78 14.03
CA PHE A 83 9.73 -22.18 13.34
C PHE A 83 11.01 -21.59 13.95
N GLY A 84 10.90 -20.82 15.04
CA GLY A 84 12.02 -20.12 15.67
C GLY A 84 12.24 -18.71 15.11
N ILE A 85 13.02 -17.91 15.84
CA ILE A 85 13.26 -16.49 15.54
C ILE A 85 14.32 -16.37 14.46
N HIS A 86 13.91 -16.55 13.20
CA HIS A 86 14.77 -16.36 12.05
C HIS A 86 14.09 -15.49 10.97
N PRO A 87 14.64 -14.30 10.65
CA PRO A 87 14.11 -13.40 9.62
C PRO A 87 13.78 -14.09 8.29
N TRP A 88 14.67 -14.98 7.83
CA TRP A 88 14.54 -15.63 6.53
C TRP A 88 13.29 -16.52 6.38
N ILE A 89 12.66 -16.94 7.47
CA ILE A 89 11.40 -17.71 7.44
C ILE A 89 10.26 -16.89 6.82
N MET A 90 10.36 -15.56 6.82
CA MET A 90 9.36 -14.68 6.22
C MET A 90 9.43 -14.61 4.69
N ILE A 91 10.55 -15.01 4.08
CA ILE A 91 10.75 -14.90 2.63
C ILE A 91 9.74 -15.73 1.82
N PRO A 92 9.50 -17.02 2.13
CA PRO A 92 8.46 -17.78 1.44
C PRO A 92 7.09 -17.10 1.51
N PHE A 93 6.71 -16.58 2.68
CA PHE A 93 5.46 -15.87 2.87
C PHE A 93 5.39 -14.60 1.99
N GLN A 94 6.44 -13.78 1.98
CA GLN A 94 6.49 -12.55 1.18
C GLN A 94 6.46 -12.86 -0.32
N ILE A 95 7.17 -13.89 -0.78
CA ILE A 95 7.13 -14.34 -2.17
C ILE A 95 5.71 -14.75 -2.55
N ILE A 96 5.06 -15.62 -1.76
CA ILE A 96 3.68 -16.07 -2.01
C ILE A 96 2.72 -14.88 -2.05
N SER A 97 2.83 -13.99 -1.07
CA SER A 97 1.97 -12.80 -0.93
C SER A 97 2.13 -11.85 -2.12
N MET A 98 3.37 -11.61 -2.56
CA MET A 98 3.65 -10.76 -3.71
C MET A 98 3.35 -11.41 -5.06
N THR A 99 3.44 -12.73 -5.17
CA THR A 99 2.94 -13.45 -6.35
C THR A 99 1.42 -13.35 -6.44
N ALA A 100 0.72 -13.48 -5.31
CA ALA A 100 -0.73 -13.26 -5.26
C ALA A 100 -1.10 -11.82 -5.68
N PHE A 101 -0.33 -10.82 -5.23
CA PHE A 101 -0.49 -9.43 -5.70
C PHE A 101 -0.40 -9.31 -7.24
N SER A 102 0.63 -9.89 -7.87
CA SER A 102 0.76 -9.86 -9.34
C SER A 102 -0.42 -10.53 -10.06
N ILE A 103 -0.94 -11.64 -9.52
CA ILE A 103 -2.13 -12.32 -10.05
C ILE A 103 -3.37 -11.43 -9.91
N ILE A 104 -3.52 -10.73 -8.78
CA ILE A 104 -4.64 -9.81 -8.57
C ILE A 104 -4.60 -8.67 -9.59
N ILE A 105 -3.42 -8.10 -9.88
CA ILE A 105 -3.28 -7.08 -10.93
C ILE A 105 -3.69 -7.62 -12.31
N TYR A 106 -3.28 -8.85 -12.65
CA TYR A 106 -3.75 -9.56 -13.85
C TYR A 106 -5.29 -9.67 -13.86
N MET A 107 -5.89 -10.09 -12.75
CA MET A 107 -7.34 -10.26 -12.64
C MET A 107 -8.09 -8.94 -12.79
N ILE A 108 -7.59 -7.84 -12.20
CA ILE A 108 -8.19 -6.50 -12.35
C ILE A 108 -8.11 -6.06 -13.81
N ALA A 109 -6.93 -6.11 -14.43
CA ALA A 109 -6.77 -5.71 -15.83
C ALA A 109 -7.67 -6.54 -16.76
N ARG A 110 -7.80 -7.85 -16.52
CA ARG A 110 -8.71 -8.71 -17.28
C ARG A 110 -10.17 -8.35 -17.08
N LEU A 111 -10.55 -8.03 -15.83
CA LEU A 111 -11.92 -7.63 -15.49
C LEU A 111 -12.30 -6.31 -16.18
N LEU A 112 -11.38 -5.36 -16.25
CA LEU A 112 -11.59 -4.04 -16.85
C LEU A 112 -11.62 -4.09 -18.38
N PHE A 113 -10.72 -4.84 -19.01
CA PHE A 113 -10.53 -4.78 -20.47
C PHE A 113 -10.98 -6.02 -21.24
N GLY A 114 -11.29 -7.14 -20.57
CA GLY A 114 -11.69 -8.40 -21.22
C GLY A 114 -10.61 -9.06 -22.08
N CYS A 115 -9.39 -8.54 -22.10
CA CYS A 115 -8.28 -9.03 -22.92
C CYS A 115 -7.23 -9.76 -22.08
N ASN A 116 -6.98 -11.04 -22.41
CA ASN A 116 -6.01 -11.86 -21.68
C ASN A 116 -4.57 -11.33 -21.80
N MET A 117 -4.20 -10.74 -22.93
CA MET A 117 -2.84 -10.23 -23.17
C MET A 117 -2.59 -8.91 -22.43
N ILE A 118 -3.55 -7.99 -22.41
CA ILE A 118 -3.47 -6.77 -21.57
C ILE A 118 -3.29 -7.16 -20.11
N ALA A 119 -4.09 -8.13 -19.64
CA ALA A 119 -3.98 -8.66 -18.28
C ALA A 119 -2.61 -9.29 -17.99
N PHE A 120 -2.10 -10.09 -18.94
CA PHE A 120 -0.78 -10.72 -18.82
C PHE A 120 0.34 -9.68 -18.69
N ILE A 121 0.35 -8.67 -19.57
CA ILE A 121 1.31 -7.57 -19.51
C ILE A 121 1.21 -6.86 -18.16
N ALA A 122 0.00 -6.55 -17.67
CA ALA A 122 -0.17 -5.89 -16.37
C ALA A 122 0.41 -6.72 -15.19
N GLY A 123 0.15 -8.03 -15.15
CA GLY A 123 0.70 -8.91 -14.11
C GLY A 123 2.22 -9.08 -14.18
N VAL A 124 2.80 -9.11 -15.39
CA VAL A 124 4.26 -9.13 -15.59
C VAL A 124 4.89 -7.80 -15.18
N LEU A 125 4.29 -6.67 -15.56
CA LEU A 125 4.78 -5.34 -15.14
C LEU A 125 4.73 -5.17 -13.61
N ALA A 126 3.66 -5.63 -12.95
CA ALA A 126 3.56 -5.62 -11.50
C ALA A 126 4.64 -6.47 -10.83
N THR A 127 5.00 -7.60 -11.46
CA THR A 127 6.08 -8.49 -11.01
C THR A 127 7.46 -7.84 -11.16
N LEU A 128 7.68 -7.09 -12.24
CA LEU A 128 8.95 -6.45 -12.59
C LEU A 128 9.16 -5.08 -11.96
N HIS A 129 8.15 -4.54 -11.27
CA HIS A 129 8.26 -3.22 -10.68
C HIS A 129 9.42 -3.19 -9.66
N PRO A 130 10.51 -2.44 -9.91
CA PRO A 130 11.76 -2.54 -9.17
C PRO A 130 11.62 -2.13 -7.71
N GLY A 131 10.83 -1.07 -7.41
CA GLY A 131 10.59 -0.63 -6.03
C GLY A 131 9.92 -1.72 -5.20
N ILE A 132 8.74 -2.19 -5.63
CA ILE A 132 8.01 -3.32 -5.04
C ILE A 132 8.88 -4.59 -4.95
N LEU A 133 9.58 -4.97 -6.04
CA LEU A 133 10.42 -6.16 -6.07
C LEU A 133 11.53 -6.09 -5.02
N TYR A 134 12.31 -5.01 -5.04
CA TYR A 134 13.39 -4.75 -4.10
C TYR A 134 12.88 -4.70 -2.65
N TYR A 135 11.77 -4.00 -2.42
CA TYR A 135 11.21 -3.87 -1.08
C TYR A 135 10.74 -5.21 -0.52
N SER A 136 10.12 -6.05 -1.36
CA SER A 136 9.55 -7.33 -0.93
C SER A 136 10.56 -8.40 -0.56
N VAL A 137 11.79 -8.31 -1.10
CA VAL A 137 12.88 -9.21 -0.74
C VAL A 137 13.75 -8.62 0.35
N GLY A 138 13.85 -7.29 0.40
CA GLY A 138 14.75 -6.60 1.30
C GLY A 138 14.17 -6.16 2.66
N TYR A 139 12.86 -6.13 2.85
CA TYR A 139 12.33 -5.57 4.10
C TYR A 139 11.31 -6.51 4.69
N ILE A 140 11.46 -6.83 5.97
CA ILE A 140 10.36 -7.39 6.76
C ILE A 140 9.45 -6.22 7.11
N HIS A 141 8.48 -5.95 6.23
CA HIS A 141 7.60 -4.79 6.35
C HIS A 141 6.15 -5.15 5.99
N GLU A 142 5.20 -4.47 6.63
CA GLU A 142 3.75 -4.62 6.40
C GLU A 142 3.32 -4.46 4.94
N PHE A 143 4.18 -3.89 4.08
CA PHE A 143 3.89 -3.62 2.68
C PHE A 143 3.60 -4.92 1.93
N ASP A 144 4.27 -6.01 2.31
CA ASP A 144 4.14 -7.30 1.66
C ASP A 144 2.80 -8.01 1.95
N LEU A 145 2.14 -7.64 3.03
CA LEU A 145 0.78 -8.11 3.33
C LEU A 145 -0.25 -7.09 2.87
N TYR A 146 0.04 -5.80 3.03
CA TYR A 146 -0.87 -4.72 2.72
C TYR A 146 -1.19 -4.63 1.23
N LEU A 147 -0.20 -4.70 0.34
CA LEU A 147 -0.41 -4.50 -1.09
C LEU A 147 -1.37 -5.53 -1.73
N PRO A 148 -1.22 -6.86 -1.51
CA PRO A 148 -2.19 -7.84 -2.01
C PRO A 148 -3.58 -7.67 -1.39
N LEU A 149 -3.69 -7.35 -0.10
CA LEU A 149 -4.99 -7.10 0.54
C LEU A 149 -5.68 -5.86 -0.04
N PHE A 150 -4.92 -4.80 -0.26
CA PHE A 150 -5.39 -3.55 -0.84
C PHE A 150 -5.95 -3.79 -2.25
N TYR A 151 -5.19 -4.46 -3.11
CA TYR A 151 -5.63 -4.75 -4.48
C TYR A 151 -6.69 -5.86 -4.54
N ALA A 152 -6.75 -6.78 -3.57
CA ALA A 152 -7.88 -7.70 -3.43
C ALA A 152 -9.17 -6.92 -3.15
N CYS A 153 -9.13 -5.89 -2.30
CA CYS A 153 -10.27 -5.02 -2.07
C CYS A 153 -10.68 -4.27 -3.36
N VAL A 154 -9.72 -3.75 -4.13
CA VAL A 154 -9.97 -3.16 -5.46
C VAL A 154 -10.71 -4.14 -6.36
N LEU A 155 -10.18 -5.35 -6.52
CA LEU A 155 -10.77 -6.40 -7.34
C LEU A 155 -12.19 -6.74 -6.88
N LEU A 156 -12.40 -6.89 -5.57
CA LEU A 156 -13.71 -7.19 -5.00
C LEU A 156 -14.72 -6.07 -5.21
N PHE A 157 -14.32 -4.79 -5.10
CA PHE A 157 -15.18 -3.67 -5.45
C PHE A 157 -15.59 -3.70 -6.92
N CYS A 158 -14.64 -3.92 -7.84
CA CYS A 158 -14.96 -4.05 -9.26
C CYS A 158 -15.90 -5.23 -9.53
N LEU A 159 -15.74 -6.36 -8.83
CA LEU A 159 -16.64 -7.52 -8.93
C LEU A 159 -18.03 -7.23 -8.37
N ILE A 160 -18.13 -6.50 -7.26
CA ILE A 160 -19.40 -6.03 -6.69
C ILE A 160 -20.16 -5.17 -7.70
N LEU A 161 -19.47 -4.23 -8.35
CA LEU A 161 -20.07 -3.34 -9.35
C LEU A 161 -20.63 -4.10 -10.56
N LYS A 162 -19.95 -5.17 -11.00
CA LYS A 162 -20.49 -6.06 -12.05
C LYS A 162 -21.64 -6.91 -11.57
N ASN A 163 -21.52 -7.46 -10.36
CA ASN A 163 -22.49 -8.38 -9.79
C ASN A 163 -22.55 -8.21 -8.27
N SER A 164 -23.63 -7.60 -7.79
CA SER A 164 -23.88 -7.34 -6.37
C SER A 164 -24.24 -8.62 -5.59
N CYS A 165 -23.27 -9.52 -5.45
CA CYS A 165 -23.40 -10.81 -4.78
C CYS A 165 -22.86 -10.76 -3.34
N TRP A 166 -23.56 -11.40 -2.40
CA TRP A 166 -23.17 -11.53 -0.99
C TRP A 166 -21.74 -12.01 -0.79
N LYS A 167 -21.31 -12.98 -1.60
CA LYS A 167 -19.94 -13.53 -1.57
C LYS A 167 -18.89 -12.42 -1.62
N TYR A 168 -19.05 -11.43 -2.49
CA TYR A 168 -18.04 -10.38 -2.65
C TYR A 168 -18.06 -9.38 -1.49
N PHE A 169 -19.23 -9.07 -0.91
CA PHE A 169 -19.31 -8.22 0.27
C PHE A 169 -18.70 -8.89 1.51
N ILE A 170 -18.95 -10.18 1.70
CA ILE A 170 -18.35 -10.96 2.79
C ILE A 170 -16.82 -11.01 2.62
N LEU A 171 -16.34 -11.37 1.42
CA LEU A 171 -14.91 -11.38 1.13
C LEU A 171 -14.29 -10.00 1.30
N LEU A 172 -14.96 -8.92 0.89
CA LEU A 172 -14.48 -7.55 1.05
C LEU A 172 -14.40 -7.15 2.53
N GLY A 173 -15.37 -7.55 3.36
CA GLY A 173 -15.31 -7.36 4.80
C GLY A 173 -14.14 -8.10 5.45
N LEU A 174 -13.88 -9.35 5.02
CA LEU A 174 -12.75 -10.15 5.49
C LEU A 174 -11.40 -9.54 5.07
N THR A 175 -11.20 -9.31 3.78
CA THR A 175 -9.93 -8.76 3.26
C THR A 175 -9.71 -7.33 3.72
N GLY A 176 -10.76 -6.52 3.76
CA GLY A 176 -10.75 -5.15 4.25
C GLY A 176 -10.47 -5.08 5.74
N GLY A 177 -11.09 -5.94 6.55
CA GLY A 177 -10.85 -6.04 7.99
C GLY A 177 -9.39 -6.37 8.32
N VAL A 178 -8.82 -7.40 7.66
CA VAL A 178 -7.39 -7.74 7.81
C VAL A 178 -6.50 -6.64 7.25
N GLY A 179 -6.84 -6.03 6.12
CA GLY A 179 -6.06 -4.94 5.53
C GLY A 179 -6.02 -3.70 6.42
N VAL A 180 -7.10 -3.39 7.12
CA VAL A 180 -7.17 -2.31 8.11
C VAL A 180 -6.33 -2.63 9.36
N LEU A 181 -6.33 -3.90 9.78
CA LEU A 181 -5.49 -4.37 10.89
C LEU A 181 -3.99 -4.31 10.56
N THR A 182 -3.64 -4.47 9.28
CA THR A 182 -2.28 -4.28 8.78
C THR A 182 -1.94 -2.80 8.63
N ARG A 183 -2.84 -2.00 8.06
CA ARG A 183 -2.61 -0.56 7.89
C ARG A 183 -3.93 0.21 7.94
N GLY A 184 -4.09 1.04 8.97
CA GLY A 184 -5.32 1.78 9.22
C GLY A 184 -5.76 2.73 8.09
N THR A 185 -4.84 3.10 7.19
CA THR A 185 -5.15 3.91 6.00
C THR A 185 -6.17 3.27 5.07
N LEU A 186 -6.37 1.94 5.13
CA LEU A 186 -7.39 1.26 4.30
C LEU A 186 -8.83 1.59 4.73
N LEU A 187 -9.06 1.98 5.99
CA LEU A 187 -10.41 2.11 6.54
C LEU A 187 -11.27 3.16 5.82
N PRO A 188 -10.80 4.41 5.60
CA PRO A 188 -11.60 5.40 4.88
C PRO A 188 -11.99 4.92 3.47
N PHE A 189 -11.09 4.22 2.78
CA PHE A 189 -11.35 3.68 1.45
C PHE A 189 -12.41 2.59 1.44
N LEU A 190 -12.32 1.67 2.42
CA LEU A 190 -13.31 0.61 2.59
C LEU A 190 -14.70 1.21 2.85
N VAL A 191 -14.79 2.19 3.75
CA VAL A 191 -16.06 2.86 4.09
C VAL A 191 -16.62 3.63 2.90
N LEU A 192 -15.83 4.51 2.27
CA LEU A 192 -16.29 5.30 1.13
C LEU A 192 -16.71 4.42 -0.06
N GLY A 193 -15.98 3.33 -0.30
CA GLY A 193 -16.32 2.37 -1.34
C GLY A 193 -17.63 1.63 -1.09
N LEU A 194 -17.86 1.23 0.17
CA LEU A 194 -19.11 0.59 0.57
C LEU A 194 -20.30 1.56 0.55
N LEU A 195 -20.10 2.83 0.94
CA LEU A 195 -21.12 3.87 0.81
C LEU A 195 -21.45 4.15 -0.66
N PHE A 196 -20.45 4.15 -1.54
CA PHE A 196 -20.68 4.27 -2.99
C PHE A 196 -21.57 3.15 -3.53
N CYS A 197 -21.45 1.92 -2.99
CA CYS A 197 -22.33 0.81 -3.37
C CYS A 197 -23.81 1.08 -3.02
N LEU A 198 -24.14 1.93 -2.04
CA LEU A 198 -25.54 2.27 -1.72
C LEU A 198 -26.20 3.10 -2.81
N ILE A 199 -25.44 4.01 -3.42
CA ILE A 199 -25.93 4.93 -4.46
C ILE A 199 -25.68 4.41 -5.88
N TYR A 200 -24.83 3.38 -6.05
CA TYR A 200 -24.53 2.82 -7.36
C TYR A 200 -25.76 2.15 -7.99
N PRO A 201 -26.08 2.47 -9.27
CA PRO A 201 -27.21 1.88 -9.98
C PRO A 201 -26.85 0.48 -10.46
N PHE A 202 -26.92 -0.52 -9.58
CA PHE A 202 -26.65 -1.90 -9.97
C PHE A 202 -27.65 -2.39 -11.03
N PRO A 203 -27.21 -3.27 -11.95
CA PRO A 203 -28.10 -3.88 -12.93
C PRO A 203 -29.22 -4.75 -12.32
N SER A 204 -29.03 -5.25 -11.10
CA SER A 204 -30.04 -6.07 -10.42
C SER A 204 -31.09 -5.22 -9.71
N LYS A 205 -32.33 -5.73 -9.65
CA LYS A 205 -33.44 -5.16 -8.86
C LYS A 205 -33.25 -5.30 -7.34
N ASN A 206 -32.04 -5.08 -6.82
CA ASN A 206 -31.84 -5.01 -5.37
C ASN A 206 -32.50 -3.74 -4.87
N ASP A 207 -33.47 -3.87 -3.98
CA ASP A 207 -33.99 -2.72 -3.24
C ASP A 207 -32.88 -2.09 -2.37
N PHE A 208 -33.12 -0.87 -1.90
CA PHE A 208 -32.15 -0.17 -1.06
C PHE A 208 -31.82 -0.95 0.23
N ALA A 209 -32.82 -1.61 0.82
CA ALA A 209 -32.66 -2.42 2.03
C ALA A 209 -31.66 -3.57 1.83
N GLY A 210 -31.75 -4.32 0.73
CA GLY A 210 -30.82 -5.39 0.40
C GLY A 210 -29.39 -4.90 0.16
N ARG A 211 -29.22 -3.70 -0.40
CA ARG A 211 -27.89 -3.06 -0.55
C ARG A 211 -27.33 -2.63 0.80
N LEU A 212 -28.16 -1.99 1.62
CA LEU A 212 -27.79 -1.58 2.97
C LEU A 212 -27.35 -2.76 3.83
N LEU A 213 -28.08 -3.88 3.77
CA LEU A 213 -27.73 -5.08 4.54
C LEU A 213 -26.37 -5.65 4.11
N LYS A 214 -26.11 -5.76 2.80
CA LYS A 214 -24.80 -6.24 2.29
C LYS A 214 -23.64 -5.33 2.73
N VAL A 215 -23.84 -4.02 2.65
CA VAL A 215 -22.85 -3.01 3.10
C VAL A 215 -22.63 -3.11 4.61
N ALA A 216 -23.71 -3.18 5.39
CA ALA A 216 -23.65 -3.32 6.84
C ALA A 216 -22.94 -4.62 7.24
N THR A 217 -23.19 -5.73 6.55
CA THR A 217 -22.48 -7.00 6.78
C THR A 217 -20.99 -6.88 6.49
N ALA A 218 -20.58 -6.28 5.37
CA ALA A 218 -19.17 -6.08 5.06
C ALA A 218 -18.46 -5.22 6.13
N LEU A 219 -19.10 -4.13 6.56
CA LEU A 219 -18.58 -3.28 7.65
C LEU A 219 -18.51 -4.01 8.98
N ALA A 220 -19.57 -4.76 9.34
CA ALA A 220 -19.61 -5.53 10.58
C ALA A 220 -18.47 -6.56 10.65
N ILE A 221 -18.22 -7.29 9.56
CA ILE A 221 -17.10 -8.23 9.48
C ILE A 221 -15.76 -7.50 9.67
N ALA A 222 -15.56 -6.38 8.98
CA ALA A 222 -14.33 -5.60 9.09
C ALA A 222 -14.11 -5.09 10.53
N VAL A 223 -15.17 -4.62 11.19
CA VAL A 223 -15.13 -4.19 12.59
C VAL A 223 -14.79 -5.37 13.50
N ILE A 224 -15.48 -6.52 13.36
CA ILE A 224 -15.28 -7.71 14.20
C ILE A 224 -13.81 -8.16 14.19
N ILE A 225 -13.16 -8.15 13.02
CA ILE A 225 -11.74 -8.50 12.90
C ILE A 225 -10.83 -7.56 13.71
N ASN A 226 -11.20 -6.29 13.83
CA ASN A 226 -10.41 -5.27 14.54
C ASN A 226 -10.78 -5.13 16.03
N ILE A 227 -11.85 -5.77 16.50
CA ILE A 227 -12.28 -5.74 17.91
C ILE A 227 -11.18 -6.23 18.86
N PRO A 228 -10.52 -7.40 18.66
CA PRO A 228 -9.56 -7.91 19.64
C PRO A 228 -8.41 -6.94 19.91
N TRP A 229 -7.88 -6.32 18.86
CA TRP A 229 -6.83 -5.31 18.98
C TRP A 229 -7.32 -4.05 19.70
N THR A 230 -8.51 -3.57 19.33
CA THR A 230 -9.12 -2.39 19.96
C THR A 230 -9.37 -2.62 21.45
N VAL A 231 -9.86 -3.80 21.84
CA VAL A 231 -10.06 -4.20 23.24
C VAL A 231 -8.73 -4.28 23.98
N ARG A 232 -7.70 -4.90 23.38
CA ARG A 232 -6.35 -4.90 23.95
C ARG A 232 -5.85 -3.49 24.21
N ASN A 233 -5.98 -2.58 23.25
CA ASN A 233 -5.54 -1.20 23.41
C ASN A 233 -6.35 -0.48 24.49
N TYR A 234 -7.65 -0.73 24.60
CA TYR A 234 -8.46 -0.17 25.68
C TYR A 234 -7.97 -0.65 27.06
N MET A 235 -7.62 -1.93 27.20
CA MET A 235 -7.07 -2.47 28.44
C MET A 235 -5.68 -1.89 28.78
N VAL A 236 -4.84 -1.61 27.78
CA VAL A 236 -3.49 -1.06 27.99
C VAL A 236 -3.50 0.44 28.27
N PHE A 237 -4.33 1.21 27.55
CA PHE A 237 -4.27 2.67 27.56
C PHE A 237 -5.48 3.36 28.23
N GLY A 238 -6.51 2.61 28.62
CA GLY A 238 -7.77 3.16 29.11
C GLY A 238 -8.55 4.00 28.08
N LYS A 239 -8.17 3.92 26.79
CA LYS A 239 -8.74 4.70 25.69
C LYS A 239 -8.99 3.84 24.47
N VAL A 240 -10.05 4.15 23.71
CA VAL A 240 -10.40 3.44 22.47
C VAL A 240 -9.41 3.84 21.38
N ILE A 241 -8.45 2.96 21.10
CA ILE A 241 -7.43 3.15 20.05
C ILE A 241 -7.57 2.02 19.04
N TYR A 242 -8.04 2.38 17.85
CA TYR A 242 -8.45 1.42 16.85
C TYR A 242 -7.28 0.77 16.08
N SER A 243 -6.17 1.48 15.89
CA SER A 243 -5.05 0.98 15.06
C SER A 243 -3.71 1.28 15.71
N GLN A 244 -3.28 2.55 15.68
CA GLN A 244 -2.01 2.97 16.24
C GLN A 244 -2.12 4.33 16.94
N THR A 245 -1.13 4.60 17.77
CA THR A 245 -0.91 5.76 18.65
C THR A 245 -0.02 6.84 18.03
N SER A 246 0.58 6.61 16.86
CA SER A 246 1.56 7.51 16.22
C SER A 246 0.94 8.48 15.19
N LYS A 247 -0.35 8.80 15.32
CA LYS A 247 -1.08 9.54 14.27
C LYS A 247 -0.62 10.99 14.17
N TRP A 248 -0.50 11.68 15.29
CA TRP A 248 -0.07 13.08 15.29
C TRP A 248 1.43 13.22 15.10
N GLU A 249 2.23 12.22 15.48
CA GLU A 249 3.64 12.15 15.11
C GLU A 249 3.80 12.16 13.58
N GLN A 250 3.05 11.29 12.87
CA GLN A 250 3.06 11.26 11.41
C GLN A 250 2.58 12.57 10.79
N PHE A 251 1.58 13.21 11.38
CA PHE A 251 1.11 14.52 10.94
C PHE A 251 2.19 15.60 11.19
N TRP A 252 2.86 15.60 12.34
CA TRP A 252 3.93 16.52 12.69
C TRP A 252 5.11 16.43 11.74
N VAL A 253 5.58 15.21 11.43
CA VAL A 253 6.68 14.98 10.46
C VAL A 253 6.44 15.70 9.14
N GLY A 254 5.19 15.70 8.68
CA GLY A 254 4.80 16.38 7.45
C GLY A 254 4.54 17.88 7.58
N ASN A 255 4.33 18.39 8.79
CA ASN A 255 3.75 19.72 9.06
C ASN A 255 4.40 20.39 10.27
N ASN A 256 5.68 20.73 10.13
CA ASN A 256 6.46 21.50 11.09
C ASN A 256 7.45 22.42 10.35
N PRO A 257 8.15 23.35 11.03
CA PRO A 257 9.07 24.29 10.37
C PRO A 257 10.18 23.61 9.54
N GLU A 258 10.65 22.45 10.00
CA GLU A 258 11.71 21.67 9.37
C GLU A 258 11.17 20.60 8.39
N ALA A 259 9.85 20.58 8.14
CA ALA A 259 9.24 19.59 7.26
C ALA A 259 9.71 19.78 5.81
N THR A 260 10.24 18.72 5.23
CA THR A 260 10.68 18.67 3.83
C THR A 260 9.63 18.04 2.90
N GLY A 261 8.62 17.39 3.47
CA GLY A 261 7.67 16.54 2.74
C GLY A 261 8.04 15.05 2.73
N SER A 262 9.17 14.68 3.36
CA SER A 262 9.66 13.32 3.62
C SER A 262 9.87 13.12 5.12
N HIS A 263 10.07 11.89 5.57
CA HIS A 263 10.60 11.58 6.90
C HIS A 263 12.02 12.11 7.11
N PHE A 264 12.75 12.36 6.03
CA PHE A 264 14.16 12.72 6.06
C PHE A 264 14.40 14.16 5.62
N ARG A 265 15.51 14.70 6.10
CA ARG A 265 16.10 15.94 5.62
C ARG A 265 17.13 15.64 4.52
N THR A 266 17.59 16.68 3.83
CA THR A 266 18.58 16.53 2.73
C THR A 266 19.95 16.05 3.20
N ASP A 267 20.26 16.26 4.49
CA ASP A 267 21.48 15.77 5.15
C ASP A 267 21.38 14.29 5.60
N GLY A 268 20.25 13.63 5.36
CA GLY A 268 20.01 12.23 5.76
C GLY A 268 19.50 12.03 7.19
N THR A 269 19.42 13.09 8.00
CA THR A 269 18.83 13.03 9.33
C THR A 269 17.31 12.96 9.27
N THR A 270 16.68 12.49 10.35
CA THR A 270 15.22 12.43 10.43
C THR A 270 14.65 13.81 10.78
N VAL A 271 13.44 14.11 10.28
CA VAL A 271 12.71 15.31 10.72
C VAL A 271 12.43 15.28 12.23
N LEU A 272 12.23 14.08 12.80
CA LEU A 272 12.00 13.90 14.24
C LEU A 272 13.21 14.24 15.10
N SER A 273 14.44 14.23 14.59
CA SER A 273 15.61 14.63 15.38
C SER A 273 15.78 16.16 15.49
N HIS A 274 14.90 16.93 14.85
CA HIS A 274 14.94 18.40 14.81
C HIS A 274 13.68 19.02 15.45
N LYS A 275 13.13 18.36 16.48
CA LYS A 275 12.03 18.91 17.27
C LYS A 275 12.49 20.15 18.05
N PRO A 276 11.62 21.14 18.29
CA PRO A 276 11.91 22.24 19.22
C PRO A 276 12.34 21.69 20.59
N SER A 277 13.29 22.34 21.26
CA SER A 277 13.80 21.89 22.58
C SER A 277 12.69 21.74 23.61
N GLU A 278 11.76 22.71 23.67
CA GLU A 278 10.58 22.66 24.53
C GLU A 278 9.73 21.39 24.29
N MET A 279 9.56 21.02 23.02
CA MET A 279 8.80 19.82 22.65
C MET A 279 9.53 18.56 23.10
N GLN A 280 10.85 18.53 22.92
CA GLN A 280 11.67 17.39 23.36
C GLN A 280 11.66 17.25 24.89
N GLU A 281 11.70 18.36 25.64
CA GLU A 281 11.60 18.36 27.09
C GLU A 281 10.23 17.84 27.58
N GLU A 282 9.13 18.31 26.97
CA GLU A 282 7.78 17.81 27.27
C GLU A 282 7.66 16.29 27.01
N ILE A 283 8.27 15.80 25.92
CA ILE A 283 8.31 14.38 25.59
C ILE A 283 9.19 13.60 26.58
N ASN A 284 10.36 14.11 26.93
CA ASN A 284 11.25 13.44 27.89
C ASN A 284 10.62 13.35 29.29
N ALA A 285 9.76 14.31 29.65
CA ALA A 285 9.00 14.32 30.89
C ALA A 285 7.71 13.47 30.83
N SER A 286 7.36 12.97 29.65
CA SER A 286 6.19 12.11 29.43
C SER A 286 6.44 10.69 29.94
N ASP A 287 5.38 10.06 30.43
CA ASP A 287 5.36 8.68 30.96
C ASP A 287 4.49 7.76 30.09
N SER A 288 3.96 8.26 28.97
CA SER A 288 2.97 7.55 28.17
C SER A 288 2.98 7.95 26.71
N GLU A 289 3.01 6.94 25.84
CA GLU A 289 2.81 7.02 24.39
C GLU A 289 1.57 7.86 23.98
N ILE A 290 0.53 7.90 24.83
CA ILE A 290 -0.67 8.72 24.59
C ILE A 290 -0.41 10.20 24.84
N LYS A 291 0.37 10.54 25.87
CA LYS A 291 0.76 11.92 26.15
C LYS A 291 1.71 12.41 25.05
N ASP A 292 2.61 11.56 24.55
CA ASP A 292 3.51 11.88 23.45
C ASP A 292 2.74 12.27 22.18
N ASP A 293 1.76 11.46 21.77
CA ASP A 293 0.88 11.77 20.62
C ASP A 293 0.07 13.07 20.86
N GLN A 294 -0.32 13.37 22.10
CA GLN A 294 -0.96 14.63 22.45
C GLN A 294 -0.02 15.84 22.37
N ILE A 295 1.26 15.67 22.72
CA ILE A 295 2.30 16.69 22.53
C ILE A 295 2.48 16.94 21.03
N PHE A 296 2.64 15.89 20.21
CA PHE A 296 2.68 16.03 18.75
C PHE A 296 1.45 16.76 18.20
N ARG A 297 0.26 16.46 18.71
CA ARG A 297 -0.97 17.17 18.35
C ARG A 297 -0.91 18.65 18.66
N LYS A 298 -0.52 19.00 19.90
CA LYS A 298 -0.40 20.39 20.38
C LYS A 298 0.52 21.20 19.48
N TYR A 299 1.74 20.69 19.23
CA TYR A 299 2.73 21.38 18.41
C TYR A 299 2.31 21.46 16.93
N SER A 300 1.75 20.38 16.38
CA SER A 300 1.24 20.38 15.00
C SER A 300 0.16 21.42 14.78
N LEU A 301 -0.83 21.47 15.67
CA LEU A 301 -1.93 22.43 15.55
C LEU A 301 -1.43 23.86 15.75
N LYS A 302 -0.52 24.10 16.71
CA LYS A 302 0.14 25.41 16.90
C LYS A 302 0.88 25.87 15.64
N TYR A 303 1.60 24.97 14.98
CA TYR A 303 2.30 25.29 13.73
C TYR A 303 1.32 25.64 12.61
N VAL A 304 0.32 24.78 12.36
CA VAL A 304 -0.67 24.97 11.28
C VAL A 304 -1.49 26.25 11.49
N SER A 305 -1.90 26.55 12.72
CA SER A 305 -2.65 27.78 13.03
C SER A 305 -1.78 29.03 12.95
N GLY A 306 -0.50 28.94 13.31
CA GLY A 306 0.45 30.06 13.23
C GLY A 306 0.98 30.33 11.83
N HIS A 307 1.02 29.31 10.95
CA HIS A 307 1.63 29.36 9.62
C HIS A 307 0.73 28.75 8.52
N PRO A 308 -0.51 29.24 8.33
CA PRO A 308 -1.46 28.63 7.40
C PRO A 308 -0.97 28.65 5.94
N ALA A 309 -0.26 29.71 5.52
CA ALA A 309 0.30 29.81 4.18
C ALA A 309 1.40 28.76 3.93
N ASP A 310 2.30 28.55 4.89
CA ASP A 310 3.36 27.53 4.80
C ASP A 310 2.79 26.12 4.84
N PHE A 311 1.74 25.89 5.64
CA PHE A 311 1.01 24.62 5.63
C PHE A 311 0.42 24.31 4.24
N ILE A 312 -0.27 25.27 3.63
CA ILE A 312 -0.84 25.12 2.28
C ILE A 312 0.27 24.89 1.24
N LYS A 313 1.36 25.67 1.28
CA LYS A 313 2.53 25.48 0.43
C LYS A 313 3.14 24.08 0.61
N GLY A 314 3.19 23.60 1.85
CA GLY A 314 3.64 22.26 2.21
C GLY A 314 2.76 21.16 1.61
N ILE A 315 1.43 21.31 1.66
CA ILE A 315 0.46 20.43 0.99
C ILE A 315 0.76 20.37 -0.51
N PHE A 316 0.81 21.51 -1.20
CA PHE A 316 1.09 21.51 -2.65
C PHE A 316 2.43 20.85 -2.99
N ARG A 317 3.49 21.16 -2.24
CA ARG A 317 4.82 20.56 -2.42
C ARG A 317 4.78 19.04 -2.25
N LYS A 318 4.14 18.53 -1.19
CA LYS A 318 3.97 17.09 -0.95
C LYS A 318 3.13 16.43 -2.03
N GLY A 319 2.09 17.11 -2.51
CA GLY A 319 1.24 16.65 -3.61
C GLY A 319 2.03 16.45 -4.91
N ILE A 320 2.95 17.36 -5.22
CA ILE A 320 3.89 17.21 -6.35
C ILE A 320 4.90 16.10 -6.08
N TYR A 321 5.51 16.07 -4.90
CA TYR A 321 6.49 15.04 -4.52
C TYR A 321 5.93 13.63 -4.49
N PHE A 322 4.62 13.46 -4.27
CA PHE A 322 4.00 12.15 -4.40
C PHE A 322 4.10 11.65 -5.85
N TRP A 323 3.80 12.49 -6.85
CA TRP A 323 3.84 12.12 -8.27
C TRP A 323 5.21 12.29 -8.92
N TRP A 324 6.13 13.00 -8.25
CA TRP A 324 7.48 13.30 -8.71
C TRP A 324 8.55 12.84 -7.71
N PHE A 325 9.79 13.30 -7.86
CA PHE A 325 10.89 12.98 -6.95
C PHE A 325 11.09 14.12 -5.95
N ASN A 326 11.15 13.80 -4.66
CA ASN A 326 11.59 14.76 -3.65
C ASN A 326 13.15 14.79 -3.61
N PRO A 327 13.77 15.85 -3.05
CA PRO A 327 15.23 15.93 -2.93
C PRO A 327 15.87 14.78 -2.15
N GLN A 328 15.12 14.16 -1.24
CA GLN A 328 15.55 13.05 -0.38
C GLN A 328 15.42 11.68 -1.05
N THR A 329 14.93 11.64 -2.28
CA THR A 329 14.58 10.37 -2.92
C THR A 329 15.86 9.64 -3.29
N GLY A 330 16.02 8.42 -2.78
CA GLY A 330 17.21 7.61 -3.04
C GLY A 330 18.39 7.88 -2.10
N LEU A 331 18.24 8.65 -1.01
CA LEU A 331 19.33 8.98 -0.07
C LEU A 331 20.10 7.75 0.43
N PHE A 332 19.40 6.66 0.71
CA PHE A 332 19.98 5.43 1.27
C PHE A 332 20.28 4.36 0.21
N TYR A 333 20.27 4.72 -1.07
CA TYR A 333 20.42 3.81 -2.19
C TYR A 333 21.52 4.25 -3.16
N PRO A 334 22.15 3.31 -3.89
CA PRO A 334 23.07 3.66 -4.96
C PRO A 334 22.41 4.61 -5.96
N LYS A 335 23.15 5.64 -6.41
CA LYS A 335 22.65 6.62 -7.38
C LYS A 335 22.16 5.96 -8.68
N SER A 336 22.79 4.86 -9.09
CA SER A 336 22.38 4.05 -10.25
C SER A 336 20.96 3.52 -10.12
N TYR A 337 20.54 3.10 -8.94
CA TYR A 337 19.18 2.57 -8.69
C TYR A 337 18.16 3.68 -8.84
N LEU A 338 18.46 4.87 -8.30
CA LEU A 338 17.61 6.04 -8.46
C LEU A 338 17.45 6.45 -9.92
N VAL A 339 18.54 6.47 -10.69
CA VAL A 339 18.52 6.80 -12.13
C VAL A 339 17.69 5.77 -12.91
N ALA A 340 17.94 4.48 -12.68
CA ALA A 340 17.19 3.40 -13.33
C ALA A 340 15.68 3.49 -13.02
N TYR A 341 15.34 3.72 -11.74
CA TYR A 341 13.96 3.90 -11.32
C TYR A 341 13.33 5.15 -11.95
N LYS A 342 14.04 6.28 -12.03
CA LYS A 342 13.55 7.50 -12.69
C LYS A 342 13.22 7.27 -14.17
N ILE A 343 14.11 6.64 -14.91
CA ILE A 343 13.92 6.31 -16.33
C ILE A 343 12.68 5.42 -16.49
N MET A 344 12.60 4.36 -15.70
CA MET A 344 11.47 3.45 -15.74
C MET A 344 10.16 4.15 -15.39
N TYR A 345 10.14 4.96 -14.32
CA TYR A 345 8.93 5.65 -13.87
C TYR A 345 8.43 6.66 -14.92
N ILE A 346 9.32 7.39 -15.59
CA ILE A 346 8.95 8.24 -16.74
C ILE A 346 8.35 7.39 -17.87
N GLY A 347 8.92 6.23 -18.15
CA GLY A 347 8.35 5.26 -19.08
C GLY A 347 6.94 4.80 -18.69
N ILE A 348 6.75 4.41 -17.42
CA ILE A 348 5.44 4.04 -16.87
C ILE A 348 4.45 5.17 -17.05
N LEU A 349 4.80 6.42 -16.71
CA LEU A 349 3.92 7.58 -16.90
C LEU A 349 3.55 7.77 -18.38
N GLY A 350 4.53 7.70 -19.29
CA GLY A 350 4.31 7.83 -20.73
C GLY A 350 3.38 6.76 -21.29
N PHE A 351 3.63 5.48 -20.97
CA PHE A 351 2.77 4.37 -21.39
C PHE A 351 1.39 4.44 -20.72
N SER A 352 1.30 4.87 -19.46
CA SER A 352 0.02 5.01 -18.76
C SER A 352 -0.83 6.12 -19.38
N PHE A 353 -0.22 7.27 -19.70
CA PHE A 353 -0.91 8.35 -20.40
C PHE A 353 -1.37 7.92 -21.80
N ALA A 354 -0.50 7.25 -22.58
CA ALA A 354 -0.88 6.67 -23.86
C ALA A 354 -2.01 5.64 -23.71
N GLY A 355 -1.98 4.84 -22.65
CA GLY A 355 -3.00 3.83 -22.34
C GLY A 355 -4.35 4.45 -22.02
N LEU A 356 -4.38 5.49 -21.17
CA LEU A 356 -5.56 6.29 -20.86
C LEU A 356 -6.11 6.97 -22.11
N TRP A 357 -5.24 7.54 -22.95
CA TRP A 357 -5.63 8.13 -24.23
C TRP A 357 -6.27 7.11 -25.16
N ILE A 358 -5.71 5.90 -25.27
CA ILE A 358 -6.31 4.81 -26.06
C ILE A 358 -7.66 4.40 -25.47
N CYS A 359 -7.76 4.28 -24.15
CA CYS A 359 -9.03 3.98 -23.49
C CYS A 359 -10.09 5.02 -23.80
N TRP A 360 -9.73 6.30 -23.82
CA TRP A 360 -10.61 7.39 -24.21
C TRP A 360 -11.04 7.27 -25.68
N ARG A 361 -10.08 7.16 -26.60
CA ARG A 361 -10.33 7.09 -28.06
C ARG A 361 -11.15 5.87 -28.47
N ARG A 362 -10.95 4.73 -27.79
CA ARG A 362 -11.64 3.47 -28.06
C ARG A 362 -12.85 3.22 -27.15
N LYS A 363 -13.23 4.20 -26.31
CA LYS A 363 -14.36 4.10 -25.36
C LYS A 363 -14.28 2.86 -24.45
N LEU A 364 -13.09 2.54 -23.95
CA LEU A 364 -12.84 1.40 -23.05
C LEU A 364 -13.08 1.73 -21.58
N PHE A 365 -13.39 2.99 -21.23
CA PHE A 365 -13.69 3.35 -19.86
C PHE A 365 -14.98 2.68 -19.39
N CYS A 366 -14.93 2.06 -18.21
CA CYS A 366 -16.06 1.43 -17.55
C CYS A 366 -16.16 1.91 -16.09
N MET A 367 -17.34 1.75 -15.50
CA MET A 367 -17.64 2.28 -14.15
C MET A 367 -16.78 1.62 -13.07
N GLU A 368 -16.32 0.39 -13.30
CA GLU A 368 -15.41 -0.35 -12.44
C GLU A 368 -14.07 0.37 -12.27
N MET A 369 -13.67 1.22 -13.21
CA MET A 369 -12.42 2.00 -13.12
C MET A 369 -12.50 3.12 -12.07
N VAL A 370 -13.69 3.54 -11.65
CA VAL A 370 -13.87 4.61 -10.64
C VAL A 370 -13.14 4.26 -9.34
N PHE A 371 -13.18 2.99 -8.93
CA PHE A 371 -12.55 2.54 -7.69
C PHE A 371 -11.02 2.63 -7.72
N PRO A 372 -10.30 2.02 -8.68
CA PRO A 372 -8.85 2.23 -8.83
C PRO A 372 -8.45 3.70 -8.81
N PHE A 373 -9.19 4.59 -9.48
CA PHE A 373 -8.91 6.03 -9.46
C PHE A 373 -9.19 6.69 -8.11
N LEU A 374 -10.34 6.42 -7.49
CA LEU A 374 -10.71 6.95 -6.17
C LEU A 374 -9.66 6.59 -5.12
N LEU A 375 -9.21 5.34 -5.14
CA LEU A 375 -8.16 4.87 -4.23
C LEU A 375 -6.81 5.53 -4.51
N MET A 376 -6.42 5.62 -5.78
CA MET A 376 -5.18 6.29 -6.19
C MET A 376 -5.14 7.75 -5.72
N PHE A 377 -6.21 8.51 -5.96
CA PHE A 377 -6.28 9.92 -5.56
C PHE A 377 -6.51 10.11 -4.06
N GLY A 378 -7.18 9.19 -3.37
CA GLY A 378 -7.32 9.30 -1.93
C GLY A 378 -6.05 8.90 -1.17
N ILE A 379 -5.25 7.94 -1.65
CA ILE A 379 -3.90 7.70 -1.10
C ILE A 379 -3.04 8.95 -1.31
N TRP A 380 -3.08 9.53 -2.50
CA TRP A 380 -2.42 10.79 -2.79
C TRP A 380 -2.85 11.88 -1.80
N GLY A 381 -4.16 12.04 -1.56
CA GLY A 381 -4.70 13.02 -0.59
C GLY A 381 -4.20 12.80 0.84
N VAL A 382 -4.27 11.56 1.35
CA VAL A 382 -3.82 11.20 2.72
C VAL A 382 -2.33 11.51 2.92
N HIS A 383 -1.47 11.15 1.96
CA HIS A 383 -0.03 11.38 2.06
C HIS A 383 0.37 12.81 1.75
N THR A 384 -0.46 13.54 1.01
CA THR A 384 -0.28 14.98 0.80
C THR A 384 -0.52 15.77 2.09
N LEU A 385 -1.49 15.35 2.91
CA LEU A 385 -1.74 15.97 4.23
C LEU A 385 -0.66 15.63 5.26
N ASN A 386 -0.17 14.38 5.27
CA ASN A 386 0.90 13.94 6.17
C ASN A 386 2.26 14.17 5.51
N PHE A 387 3.00 13.12 5.19
CA PHE A 387 4.25 13.14 4.43
C PHE A 387 4.20 12.03 3.37
N SER A 388 5.09 12.14 2.37
CA SER A 388 5.16 11.21 1.25
C SER A 388 6.51 10.52 1.18
N GLU A 389 6.49 9.23 0.86
CA GLU A 389 7.66 8.40 0.62
C GLU A 389 7.40 7.54 -0.61
N MET A 390 8.45 7.02 -1.23
CA MET A 390 8.30 6.21 -2.45
C MET A 390 7.35 5.02 -2.26
N ARG A 391 7.41 4.35 -1.09
CA ARG A 391 6.50 3.24 -0.74
C ARG A 391 5.02 3.62 -0.77
N HIS A 392 4.69 4.88 -0.52
CA HIS A 392 3.32 5.39 -0.63
C HIS A 392 2.88 5.50 -2.08
N ARG A 393 3.77 6.00 -2.97
CA ARG A 393 3.50 6.02 -4.42
C ARG A 393 3.45 4.60 -5.02
N TRP A 394 4.31 3.68 -4.57
CA TRP A 394 4.27 2.28 -5.01
C TRP A 394 2.94 1.58 -4.70
N THR A 395 2.13 2.12 -3.77
CA THR A 395 0.77 1.61 -3.53
C THR A 395 -0.20 1.96 -4.67
N VAL A 396 0.07 3.01 -5.44
CA VAL A 396 -0.81 3.47 -6.54
C VAL A 396 -0.26 3.19 -7.93
N GLU A 397 1.07 3.06 -8.09
CA GLU A 397 1.73 2.74 -9.36
C GLU A 397 1.16 1.51 -10.07
N PRO A 398 0.69 0.43 -9.39
CA PRO A 398 0.08 -0.70 -10.09
C PRO A 398 -1.22 -0.34 -10.86
N VAL A 399 -1.94 0.73 -10.47
CA VAL A 399 -3.04 1.27 -11.31
C VAL A 399 -2.49 1.83 -12.61
N LEU A 400 -1.37 2.55 -12.57
CA LEU A 400 -0.67 3.04 -13.76
C LEU A 400 -0.21 1.87 -14.64
N LEU A 401 0.36 0.81 -14.05
CA LEU A 401 0.79 -0.38 -14.79
C LEU A 401 -0.36 -1.06 -15.57
N ILE A 402 -1.58 -1.08 -15.00
CA ILE A 402 -2.78 -1.57 -15.69
C ILE A 402 -3.05 -0.74 -16.95
N PHE A 403 -2.97 0.58 -16.90
CA PHE A 403 -3.16 1.41 -18.10
C PHE A 403 -1.97 1.36 -19.06
N ALA A 404 -0.74 1.31 -18.55
CA ALA A 404 0.46 1.12 -19.37
C ALA A 404 0.38 -0.16 -20.20
N SER A 405 -0.18 -1.24 -19.63
CA SER A 405 -0.37 -2.51 -20.33
C SER A 405 -1.24 -2.39 -21.59
N VAL A 406 -2.23 -1.47 -21.59
CA VAL A 406 -3.08 -1.18 -22.76
C VAL A 406 -2.25 -0.57 -23.88
N ALA A 407 -1.41 0.42 -23.57
CA ALA A 407 -0.54 1.05 -24.57
C ALA A 407 0.46 0.06 -25.17
N ILE A 408 1.11 -0.74 -24.32
CA ILE A 408 2.08 -1.75 -24.74
C ILE A 408 1.41 -2.78 -25.66
N PHE A 409 0.21 -3.24 -25.31
CA PHE A 409 -0.55 -4.18 -26.12
C PHE A 409 -0.84 -3.62 -27.53
N PHE A 410 -1.42 -2.42 -27.62
CA PHE A 410 -1.77 -1.84 -28.93
C PHE A 410 -0.56 -1.44 -29.77
N LEU A 411 0.56 -1.08 -29.13
CA LEU A 411 1.82 -0.86 -29.83
C LEU A 411 2.35 -2.18 -30.42
N ALA A 412 2.41 -3.24 -29.62
CA ALA A 412 2.87 -4.55 -30.06
C ALA A 412 2.01 -5.10 -31.21
N ASP A 413 0.68 -4.99 -31.08
CA ASP A 413 -0.29 -5.40 -32.11
C ASP A 413 -0.05 -4.69 -33.45
N LYS A 414 0.14 -3.36 -33.44
CA LYS A 414 0.44 -2.58 -34.63
C LYS A 414 1.76 -2.96 -35.31
N PHE A 415 2.78 -3.32 -34.53
CA PHE A 415 4.07 -3.76 -35.09
C PHE A 415 3.99 -5.17 -35.69
N LEU A 416 3.24 -6.07 -35.06
CA LEU A 416 3.05 -7.44 -35.55
C LEU A 416 2.17 -7.46 -36.80
N SER A 417 1.09 -6.69 -36.84
CA SER A 417 0.20 -6.62 -38.02
C SER A 417 0.91 -6.03 -39.25
N ARG A 418 1.82 -5.07 -39.06
CA ARG A 418 2.65 -4.53 -40.16
C ARG A 418 3.59 -5.59 -40.73
N LYS A 419 4.16 -6.48 -39.91
CA LYS A 419 5.08 -7.53 -40.38
C LYS A 419 4.38 -8.62 -41.19
N GLU A 420 3.09 -8.88 -40.95
CA GLU A 420 2.31 -9.83 -41.75
C GLU A 420 1.92 -9.27 -43.13
N ILE A 421 1.99 -7.95 -43.36
CA ILE A 421 1.70 -7.31 -44.66
C ILE A 421 2.93 -7.34 -45.60
N TYR A 422 4.15 -7.45 -45.06
CA TYR A 422 5.41 -7.51 -45.82
C TYR A 422 5.94 -8.93 -46.03
N LYS A 423 5.15 -9.96 -45.68
CA LYS A 423 5.38 -11.36 -46.04
C LYS A 423 4.32 -11.79 -47.03
#